data_AF-A0A661ICT0-F1
#
_entry.id   AF-A0A661ICT0-F1
#
_cell.length_a   1.000
_cell.length_b   1.000
_cell.length_c   1.000
_cell.angle_alpha   90.00
_cell.angle_beta   90.00
_cell.angle_gamma   90.00
#
_symmetry.space_group_name_H-M   'P 1'
#
loop_
_entity.id
_entity.type
_entity.pdbx_description
1 polymer ?
#
loop_
_entity_poly.entity_id
_entity_poly.type
_entity_poly.pdbx_seq_one_letter_code
_entity_poly.pdbx_strand_id
1 'polypeptide(L)'
;MNKLYTITFATAIALMTSGCVGGSGSTPDVASLDVQNECNVKTHGVEGVLATAKKYNAIAQSKGLEFRRLGVNNSAYISAVEKALKDGSKTVQLIDVKKKKTKDKFTPEYAVQRSCKFAISALIQGNEAVNTWRLAVPGDGFKY
;
A
#
# COMPACT_ATOMS: atom_id res chain seq x y z
N MET A 1 -42.14 6.65 -36.53
CA MET A 1 -41.01 6.94 -37.45
C MET A 1 -39.73 6.68 -36.69
N ASN A 2 -38.93 5.81 -37.27
CA ASN A 2 -37.71 5.24 -36.74
C ASN A 2 -36.63 6.31 -36.57
N LYS A 3 -35.76 6.16 -35.57
CA LYS A 3 -34.31 6.02 -35.79
C LYS A 3 -33.60 5.70 -34.47
N LEU A 4 -33.27 4.42 -34.34
CA LEU A 4 -32.26 3.89 -33.42
C LEU A 4 -30.91 4.49 -33.85
N TYR A 5 -30.26 5.23 -32.96
CA TYR A 5 -28.88 5.66 -33.18
C TYR A 5 -27.96 4.54 -32.68
N THR A 6 -27.63 3.64 -33.59
CA THR A 6 -26.51 2.70 -33.46
C THR A 6 -25.22 3.50 -33.55
N ILE A 7 -24.57 3.76 -32.42
CA ILE A 7 -23.22 4.36 -32.42
C ILE A 7 -22.20 3.22 -32.33
N THR A 8 -21.49 3.07 -33.44
CA THR A 8 -20.45 2.10 -33.74
C THR A 8 -19.30 2.17 -32.73
N PHE A 9 -18.90 1.01 -32.22
CA PHE A 9 -17.65 0.78 -31.49
C PHE A 9 -16.47 1.05 -32.44
N ALA A 10 -15.76 2.17 -32.24
CA ALA A 10 -14.46 2.40 -32.87
C ALA A 10 -13.35 2.07 -31.86
N THR A 11 -12.88 0.82 -31.89
CA THR A 11 -11.64 0.42 -31.23
C THR A 11 -10.46 1.02 -31.99
N ALA A 12 -9.97 2.18 -31.55
CA ALA A 12 -8.66 2.68 -31.94
C ALA A 12 -7.65 2.24 -30.87
N ILE A 13 -6.98 1.12 -31.12
CA ILE A 13 -5.77 0.75 -30.40
C ILE A 13 -4.67 1.69 -30.90
N ALA A 14 -4.47 2.80 -30.21
CA ALA A 14 -3.27 3.60 -30.36
C ALA A 14 -2.14 2.91 -29.58
N LEU A 15 -1.37 2.06 -30.27
CA LEU A 15 -0.04 1.62 -29.84
C LEU A 15 0.89 2.85 -29.81
N MET A 16 0.87 3.57 -28.70
CA MET A 16 1.94 4.51 -28.37
C MET A 16 3.05 3.71 -27.68
N THR A 17 3.93 3.11 -28.49
CA THR A 17 5.27 2.74 -28.04
C THR A 17 6.08 4.02 -27.84
N SER A 18 5.81 4.74 -26.76
CA SER A 18 6.70 5.80 -26.28
C SER A 18 7.72 5.17 -25.34
N GLY A 19 8.90 4.91 -25.92
CA GLY A 19 10.22 4.94 -25.33
C GLY A 19 10.39 4.52 -23.87
N CYS A 20 11.32 3.60 -23.66
CA CYS A 20 12.12 3.46 -22.46
C CYS A 20 12.73 4.81 -22.06
N VAL A 21 11.97 5.66 -21.37
CA VAL A 21 12.54 6.65 -20.47
C VAL A 21 12.92 5.84 -19.24
N GLY A 22 14.19 5.44 -19.22
CA GLY A 22 14.95 5.24 -17.99
C GLY A 22 15.00 6.56 -17.23
N GLY A 23 13.85 7.02 -16.75
CA GLY A 23 13.80 7.83 -15.57
C GLY A 23 13.96 6.84 -14.43
N SER A 24 15.07 6.92 -13.71
CA SER A 24 15.02 6.65 -12.28
C SER A 24 13.90 7.52 -11.73
N GLY A 25 12.67 6.99 -11.73
CA GLY A 25 11.58 7.56 -10.99
C GLY A 25 12.10 7.56 -9.57
N SER A 26 12.50 8.73 -9.10
CA SER A 26 13.01 8.92 -7.75
C SER A 26 11.97 8.28 -6.85
N THR A 27 12.28 7.08 -6.34
CA THR A 27 11.54 6.53 -5.23
C THR A 27 11.54 7.65 -4.20
N PRO A 28 10.37 8.08 -3.67
CA PRO A 28 10.36 9.03 -2.58
C PRO A 28 11.41 8.55 -1.59
N ASP A 29 12.30 9.45 -1.15
CA ASP A 29 13.29 9.08 -0.15
C ASP A 29 12.57 8.76 1.16
N VAL A 30 12.07 7.53 1.23
CA VAL A 30 11.28 6.99 2.32
C VAL A 30 12.13 6.85 3.56
N ALA A 31 13.47 6.81 3.42
CA ALA A 31 14.39 6.71 4.53
C ALA A 31 14.46 8.00 5.37
N SER A 32 14.14 9.16 4.79
CA SER A 32 14.10 10.45 5.49
C SER A 32 12.71 10.85 6.00
N LEU A 33 11.67 10.02 5.78
CA LEU A 33 10.32 10.32 6.26
C LEU A 33 10.22 10.19 7.78
N ASP A 34 9.66 11.22 8.43
CA ASP A 34 9.19 11.11 9.80
C ASP A 34 7.90 10.30 9.85
N VAL A 35 8.05 8.99 10.00
CA VAL A 35 6.95 8.02 10.09
C VAL A 35 5.94 8.39 11.20
N GLN A 36 6.39 9.00 12.30
CA GLN A 36 5.48 9.35 13.39
C GLN A 36 4.58 10.50 13.00
N ASN A 37 5.15 11.53 12.38
CA ASN A 37 4.39 12.67 11.88
C ASN A 37 3.46 12.27 10.75
N GLU A 38 3.98 11.61 9.70
CA GLU A 38 3.22 11.21 8.51
C GLU A 38 2.00 10.32 8.82
N CYS A 39 2.11 9.50 9.88
CA CYS A 39 1.04 8.61 10.30
C CYS A 39 0.24 9.15 11.50
N ASN A 40 0.38 10.42 11.85
CA ASN A 40 -0.34 11.03 12.98
C ASN A 40 -1.75 11.44 12.58
N VAL A 41 -2.75 10.69 13.07
CA VAL A 41 -4.18 10.97 12.82
C VAL A 41 -4.64 12.30 13.41
N LYS A 42 -4.00 12.82 14.47
CA LYS A 42 -4.33 14.14 15.03
C LYS A 42 -3.90 15.26 14.11
N THR A 43 -2.77 15.08 13.41
CA THR A 43 -2.21 16.07 12.49
C THR A 43 -2.90 16.01 11.12
N HIS A 44 -3.11 14.82 10.58
CA HIS A 44 -3.52 14.62 9.18
C HIS A 44 -4.96 14.09 9.02
N GLY A 45 -5.66 13.82 10.12
CA GLY A 45 -6.97 13.17 10.09
C GLY A 45 -6.90 11.71 9.65
N VAL A 46 -8.00 10.98 9.86
CA VAL A 46 -8.08 9.56 9.50
C VAL A 46 -7.99 9.33 7.99
N GLU A 47 -8.64 10.18 7.19
CA GLU A 47 -8.64 10.08 5.73
C GLU A 47 -7.27 10.39 5.13
N GLY A 48 -6.57 11.41 5.66
CA GLY A 48 -5.22 11.75 5.23
C GLY A 48 -4.23 10.61 5.51
N VAL A 49 -4.26 10.07 6.73
CA VAL A 49 -3.41 8.91 7.10
C VAL A 49 -3.76 7.67 6.27
N LEU A 50 -5.03 7.46 5.93
CA LEU A 50 -5.46 6.36 5.06
C LEU A 50 -4.91 6.52 3.63
N ALA A 51 -4.94 7.74 3.07
CA ALA A 51 -4.36 8.03 1.77
C ALA A 51 -2.85 7.78 1.76
N THR A 52 -2.15 8.20 2.82
CA THR A 52 -0.72 7.91 3.02
C THR A 52 -0.46 6.40 3.09
N ALA A 53 -1.24 5.66 3.88
CA ALA A 53 -1.13 4.20 3.97
C ALA A 53 -1.30 3.53 2.61
N LYS A 54 -2.31 3.91 1.83
CA LYS A 54 -2.55 3.38 0.47
C LYS A 54 -1.39 3.66 -0.47
N LYS A 55 -0.92 4.91 -0.51
CA LYS A 55 0.19 5.34 -1.37
C LYS A 55 1.43 4.48 -1.13
N TYR A 56 1.89 4.41 0.12
CA TYR A 56 3.12 3.68 0.43
C TYR A 56 2.93 2.16 0.39
N ASN A 57 1.73 1.64 0.70
CA ASN A 57 1.48 0.21 0.59
C ASN A 57 1.52 -0.27 -0.87
N ALA A 58 0.98 0.52 -1.81
CA ALA A 58 1.07 0.21 -3.24
C ALA A 58 2.54 0.16 -3.71
N ILE A 59 3.37 1.09 -3.25
CA ILE A 59 4.82 1.07 -3.53
C ILE A 59 5.46 -0.17 -2.91
N ALA A 60 5.14 -0.51 -1.66
CA ALA A 60 5.67 -1.70 -1.00
C ALA A 60 5.27 -2.98 -1.74
N GLN A 61 4.02 -3.09 -2.20
CA GLN A 61 3.54 -4.20 -3.00
C GLN A 61 4.27 -4.33 -4.33
N SER A 62 4.50 -3.23 -5.04
CA SER A 62 5.25 -3.23 -6.30
C SER A 62 6.68 -3.74 -6.15
N LYS A 63 7.25 -3.62 -4.94
CA LYS A 63 8.59 -4.09 -4.57
C LYS A 63 8.58 -5.47 -3.89
N GLY A 64 7.42 -6.11 -3.71
CA GLY A 64 7.30 -7.37 -2.96
C GLY A 64 7.55 -7.24 -1.45
N LEU A 65 7.49 -6.03 -0.90
CA LEU A 65 7.80 -5.69 0.49
C LEU A 65 6.56 -5.51 1.36
N GLU A 66 5.37 -5.88 0.88
CA GLU A 66 4.13 -5.68 1.67
C GLU A 66 4.25 -6.30 3.07
N PHE A 67 4.00 -5.49 4.09
CA PHE A 67 4.06 -5.96 5.47
C PHE A 67 3.03 -7.06 5.72
N ARG A 68 3.49 -8.18 6.29
CA ARG A 68 2.65 -9.31 6.66
C ARG A 68 3.02 -9.83 8.03
N ARG A 69 2.05 -9.95 8.93
CA ARG A 69 2.22 -10.58 10.25
C ARG A 69 1.04 -11.48 10.58
N LEU A 70 1.33 -12.69 11.06
CA LEU A 70 0.31 -13.70 11.44
C LEU A 70 -0.73 -13.96 10.34
N GLY A 71 -0.31 -13.95 9.08
CA GLY A 71 -1.20 -14.15 7.94
C GLY A 71 -2.12 -12.97 7.63
N VAL A 72 -1.86 -11.78 8.17
CA VAL A 72 -2.58 -10.54 7.83
C VAL A 72 -1.65 -9.62 7.06
N ASN A 73 -2.01 -9.32 5.82
CA ASN A 73 -1.32 -8.34 4.98
C ASN A 73 -1.76 -6.93 5.35
N ASN A 74 -0.92 -5.92 5.10
CA ASN A 74 -1.27 -4.54 5.34
C ASN A 74 -2.48 -4.07 4.50
N SER A 75 -2.68 -4.62 3.30
CA SER A 75 -3.89 -4.39 2.50
C SER A 75 -5.18 -4.77 3.24
N ALA A 76 -5.14 -5.77 4.12
CA ALA A 76 -6.29 -6.16 4.93
C ALA A 76 -6.61 -5.10 6.00
N TYR A 77 -5.59 -4.42 6.54
CA TYR A 77 -5.80 -3.27 7.43
C TYR A 77 -6.47 -2.11 6.68
N ILE A 78 -5.92 -1.74 5.53
CA ILE A 78 -6.44 -0.64 4.69
C ILE A 78 -7.90 -0.91 4.31
N SER A 79 -8.20 -2.09 3.77
CA SER A 79 -9.55 -2.46 3.34
C SER A 79 -10.55 -2.48 4.50
N ALA A 80 -10.12 -2.96 5.67
CA ALA A 80 -10.99 -3.02 6.84
C ALA A 80 -11.27 -1.63 7.43
N VAL A 81 -10.29 -0.71 7.39
CA VAL A 81 -10.49 0.70 7.75
C VAL A 81 -11.43 1.38 6.77
N GLU A 82 -11.22 1.23 5.45
CA GLU A 82 -12.10 1.81 4.43
C GLU A 82 -13.55 1.38 4.63
N LYS A 83 -13.76 0.08 4.85
CA LYS A 83 -15.09 -0.46 5.14
C LYS A 83 -15.68 0.14 6.42
N ALA A 84 -14.89 0.22 7.49
CA ALA A 84 -15.36 0.79 8.75
C ALA A 84 -15.74 2.27 8.63
N LEU A 85 -14.97 3.07 7.88
CA LEU A 85 -15.29 4.48 7.62
C LEU A 85 -16.56 4.62 6.78
N LYS A 86 -16.70 3.80 5.74
CA LYS A 86 -17.90 3.78 4.89
C LYS A 86 -19.16 3.41 5.68
N ASP A 87 -19.04 2.46 6.60
CA ASP A 87 -20.15 1.94 7.39
C ASP A 87 -20.39 2.73 8.69
N GLY A 88 -19.55 3.72 9.02
CA GLY A 88 -19.61 4.44 10.30
C GLY A 88 -19.29 3.56 11.52
N SER A 89 -18.55 2.46 11.34
CA SER A 89 -18.23 1.51 12.41
C SER A 89 -17.17 2.06 13.36
N LYS A 90 -17.42 1.91 14.67
CA LYS A 90 -16.44 2.24 15.72
C LYS A 90 -15.34 1.22 15.88
N THR A 91 -15.45 0.07 15.21
CA THR A 91 -14.50 -1.04 15.33
C THR A 91 -14.12 -1.62 13.98
N VAL A 92 -12.85 -2.02 13.88
CA VAL A 92 -12.25 -2.71 12.75
C VAL A 92 -11.82 -4.09 13.22
N GLN A 93 -12.26 -5.12 12.51
CA GLN A 93 -11.80 -6.49 12.70
C GLN A 93 -11.16 -6.96 11.39
N LEU A 94 -9.95 -7.49 11.49
CA LEU A 94 -9.17 -7.89 10.34
C LEU A 94 -9.53 -9.30 9.91
N ILE A 95 -9.24 -9.61 8.65
CA ILE A 95 -9.41 -10.93 8.07
C ILE A 95 -8.02 -11.38 7.59
N ASP A 96 -7.62 -12.59 7.98
CA ASP A 96 -6.36 -13.18 7.55
C ASP A 96 -6.47 -13.74 6.11
N VAL A 97 -5.33 -14.16 5.56
CA VAL A 97 -5.25 -14.81 4.24
C VAL A 97 -6.06 -16.12 4.15
N LYS A 98 -6.41 -16.73 5.29
CA LYS A 98 -7.28 -17.91 5.38
C LYS A 98 -8.76 -17.55 5.51
N LYS A 99 -9.11 -16.27 5.30
CA LYS A 99 -10.47 -15.71 5.42
C LYS A 99 -11.06 -15.83 6.82
N LYS A 100 -10.22 -15.96 7.85
CA LYS A 100 -10.64 -16.01 9.26
C LYS A 100 -10.52 -14.64 9.88
N LYS A 101 -11.52 -14.27 10.68
CA LYS A 101 -11.50 -13.03 11.45
C LYS A 101 -10.43 -13.12 12.55
N THR A 102 -9.65 -12.07 12.71
CA THR A 102 -8.73 -11.94 13.85
C THR A 102 -9.51 -11.82 15.15
N LYS A 103 -8.94 -12.30 16.25
CA LYS A 103 -9.53 -12.12 17.59
C LYS A 103 -9.54 -10.65 17.99
N ASP A 104 -8.52 -9.91 17.58
CA ASP A 104 -8.34 -8.51 17.94
C ASP A 104 -9.31 -7.60 17.16
N LYS A 105 -9.81 -6.59 17.87
CA LYS A 105 -10.60 -5.49 17.33
C LYS A 105 -9.87 -4.18 17.63
N PHE A 106 -9.87 -3.27 16.67
CA PHE A 106 -9.19 -1.99 16.77
C PHE A 106 -10.17 -0.85 16.51
N THR A 107 -9.86 0.37 16.95
CA THR A 107 -10.55 1.56 16.45
C THR A 107 -10.07 1.86 15.01
N PRO A 108 -10.89 2.49 14.16
CA PRO A 108 -10.47 2.91 12.81
C PRO A 108 -9.21 3.78 12.83
N GLU A 109 -9.12 4.72 13.77
CA GLU A 109 -7.95 5.58 13.98
C GLU A 109 -6.67 4.79 14.27
N TYR A 110 -6.76 3.82 15.18
CA TYR A 110 -5.61 3.02 15.53
C TYR A 110 -5.17 2.11 14.38
N ALA A 111 -6.15 1.49 13.70
CA ALA A 111 -5.89 0.63 12.57
C ALA A 111 -5.27 1.39 11.39
N VAL A 112 -5.75 2.61 11.10
CA VAL A 112 -5.19 3.42 10.00
C VAL A 112 -3.77 3.88 10.32
N GLN A 113 -3.52 4.37 11.53
CA GLN A 113 -2.18 4.80 11.95
C GLN A 113 -1.19 3.63 11.87
N ARG A 114 -1.60 2.46 12.35
CA ARG A 114 -0.78 1.25 12.25
C ARG A 114 -0.54 0.84 10.79
N SER A 115 -1.55 0.91 9.93
CA SER A 115 -1.41 0.56 8.52
C SER A 115 -0.45 1.50 7.76
N CYS A 116 -0.47 2.79 8.09
CA CYS A 116 0.46 3.77 7.56
C CYS A 116 1.89 3.47 8.01
N LYS A 117 2.09 3.19 9.30
CA LYS A 117 3.41 2.82 9.84
C LYS A 117 3.96 1.56 9.16
N PHE A 118 3.13 0.52 8.99
CA PHE A 118 3.55 -0.69 8.29
C PHE A 118 3.93 -0.44 6.84
N ALA A 119 3.19 0.41 6.12
CA ALA A 119 3.50 0.75 4.74
C ALA A 119 4.85 1.45 4.59
N ILE A 120 5.12 2.48 5.42
CA ILE A 120 6.37 3.26 5.32
C ILE A 120 7.54 2.44 5.88
N SER A 121 7.40 1.81 7.04
CA SER A 121 8.48 1.03 7.65
C SER A 121 8.92 -0.16 6.80
N ALA A 122 8.01 -0.79 6.04
CA ALA A 122 8.38 -1.85 5.11
C ALA A 122 9.33 -1.34 4.00
N LEU A 123 9.08 -0.13 3.50
CA LEU A 123 9.93 0.49 2.49
C LEU A 123 11.29 0.92 3.06
N ILE A 124 11.30 1.48 4.27
CA ILE A 124 12.55 1.82 4.99
C ILE A 124 13.39 0.57 5.19
N GLN A 125 12.79 -0.51 5.73
CA GLN A 125 13.51 -1.77 5.95
C GLN A 125 14.02 -2.37 4.64
N GLY A 126 13.24 -2.31 3.56
CA GLY A 126 13.71 -2.74 2.24
C GLY A 126 14.93 -1.95 1.76
N ASN A 127 14.95 -0.63 1.97
CA ASN A 127 16.08 0.22 1.60
C ASN A 127 17.32 -0.05 2.47
N GLU A 128 17.14 -0.21 3.78
CA GLU A 128 18.23 -0.58 4.71
C GLU A 128 18.81 -1.96 4.42
N ALA A 129 17.97 -2.91 3.98
CA ALA A 129 18.40 -4.29 3.78
C ALA A 129 19.37 -4.45 2.58
N VAL A 130 19.30 -3.54 1.60
CA VAL A 130 20.31 -3.42 0.52
C VAL A 130 21.65 -2.95 1.07
N ASN A 131 21.66 -1.97 1.98
CA ASN A 131 22.91 -1.45 2.55
C ASN A 131 23.53 -2.37 3.62
N THR A 132 22.70 -3.20 4.26
CA THR A 132 23.11 -4.08 5.37
C THR A 132 23.30 -5.54 4.95
N TRP A 133 23.26 -5.86 3.66
CA TRP A 133 23.41 -7.23 3.12
C TRP A 133 22.38 -8.23 3.66
N ARG A 134 21.29 -7.76 4.27
CA ARG A 134 20.27 -8.61 4.90
C ARG A 134 19.41 -9.38 3.89
N LEU A 135 19.39 -8.93 2.64
CA LEU A 135 18.74 -9.62 1.53
C LEU A 135 19.69 -10.54 0.73
N ALA A 136 20.99 -10.49 0.99
CA ALA A 136 21.95 -11.27 0.23
C ALA A 136 21.93 -12.75 0.63
N VAL A 137 21.94 -13.64 -0.37
CA VAL A 137 22.12 -15.09 -0.16
C VAL A 137 23.63 -15.38 0.00
N PRO A 138 24.08 -16.02 1.10
CA PRO A 138 25.49 -16.37 1.27
C PRO A 138 25.97 -17.26 0.11
N GLY A 139 27.04 -16.84 -0.58
CA GLY A 139 27.70 -17.62 -1.64
C GLY A 139 27.40 -17.18 -3.08
N ASP A 140 26.40 -16.34 -3.34
CA ASP A 140 26.11 -15.83 -4.71
C ASP A 140 26.68 -14.43 -4.96
N GLY A 141 27.85 -14.13 -4.37
CA GLY A 141 28.55 -12.86 -4.55
C GLY A 141 27.77 -11.63 -4.11
N PHE A 142 26.84 -11.78 -3.16
CA PHE A 142 25.98 -10.70 -2.65
C PHE A 142 25.13 -9.99 -3.72
N LYS A 143 24.57 -10.73 -4.67
CA LYS A 143 23.59 -10.18 -5.61
C LYS A 143 22.26 -9.88 -4.92
N TYR A 144 21.61 -8.80 -5.38
CA TYR A 144 20.33 -8.26 -4.90
C TYR A 144 19.27 -8.31 -5.99
#